data_AF-W1QCW3-F1
#
_entry.id   AF-W1QCW3-F1
#
_cell.length_a   1.000
_cell.length_b   1.000
_cell.length_c   1.000
_cell.angle_alpha   90.00
_cell.angle_beta   90.00
_cell.angle_gamma   90.00
#
_symmetry.space_group_name_H-M   'P 1'
#
loop_
_entity.id
_entity.type
_entity.pdbx_description
1 polymer ?
#
loop_
_entity_poly.entity_id
_entity_poly.type
_entity_poly.pdbx_seq_one_letter_code
_entity_poly.pdbx_strand_id
1 'polypeptide(L)'
;MNQVISLVVRSNLTQDEMANPLNDVKELDYVKILNKVLPEDIRIHSICLRPPEGFDARFSCLSRHYKYFFEQANLNIEKMQQAASYFVGEQDFRNFCKVDGSKQIVNYKRKIISSSIERTKFGHKTYVFSLRGSAFLWHQVRSMMSILFLVGQELEEPEIVRKLLDVKLFPGRPNYTIASPLPLVLYDCEFDHSVVWSKTLTSDRIQFTKFNQIWVDLGAKYTIATTMKHVIEPSEERSKNGSNNYSTPGKHSYTRIEQRECLEAPDNINKRWLRNRAPGCK
;
A
#
# COMPACT_ATOMS: atom_id res chain seq x y z
N MET A 1 -0.06 -5.93 -10.58
CA MET A 1 0.63 -5.76 -9.28
C MET A 1 2.08 -5.55 -9.62
N ASN A 2 2.48 -4.30 -9.78
CA ASN A 2 3.73 -3.98 -10.43
C ASN A 2 4.56 -3.07 -9.53
N GLN A 3 5.60 -3.65 -8.94
CA GLN A 3 6.72 -2.89 -8.42
C GLN A 3 7.77 -2.77 -9.52
N VAL A 4 8.32 -1.58 -9.69
CA VAL A 4 9.36 -1.30 -10.68
C VAL A 4 10.68 -1.02 -9.96
N ILE A 5 11.76 -1.58 -10.50
CA ILE A 5 13.14 -1.35 -10.04
C ILE A 5 14.01 -0.98 -11.24
N SER A 6 15.03 -0.15 -11.02
CA SER A 6 16.07 0.14 -12.00
C SER A 6 17.29 -0.73 -11.70
N LEU A 7 17.86 -1.35 -12.73
CA LEU A 7 19.06 -2.19 -12.63
C LEU A 7 20.06 -1.79 -13.71
N VAL A 8 21.34 -1.80 -13.36
CA VAL A 8 22.45 -1.72 -14.32
C VAL A 8 22.97 -3.14 -14.49
N VAL A 9 22.91 -3.66 -15.72
CA VAL A 9 23.24 -5.05 -16.04
C VAL A 9 24.24 -5.11 -17.19
N ARG A 10 24.95 -6.23 -17.31
CA ARG A 10 25.84 -6.49 -18.45
C ARG A 10 25.01 -6.81 -19.69
N SER A 11 25.32 -6.16 -20.80
CA SER A 11 24.69 -6.39 -22.12
C SER A 11 25.52 -7.34 -22.99
N ASN A 12 24.85 -8.07 -23.88
CA ASN A 12 25.47 -8.80 -24.98
C ASN A 12 25.68 -7.92 -26.24
N LEU A 13 25.13 -6.70 -26.23
CA LEU A 13 25.22 -5.75 -27.33
C LEU A 13 26.39 -4.78 -27.10
N THR A 14 27.03 -4.36 -28.20
CA THR A 14 27.95 -3.21 -28.17
C THR A 14 27.19 -1.89 -28.03
N GLN A 15 27.89 -0.79 -27.71
CA GLN A 15 27.26 0.53 -27.62
C GLN A 15 26.58 0.96 -28.91
N ASP A 16 27.15 0.65 -30.07
CA ASP A 16 26.56 0.96 -31.37
C ASP A 16 25.33 0.09 -31.67
N GLU A 17 25.38 -1.21 -31.31
CA GLU A 17 24.23 -2.10 -31.47
C GLU A 17 23.06 -1.69 -30.56
N MET A 18 23.38 -1.18 -29.37
CA MET A 18 22.39 -0.60 -28.47
C MET A 18 21.70 0.64 -29.06
N ALA A 19 22.18 1.29 -30.11
CA ALA A 19 21.44 2.40 -30.71
C ALA A 19 20.22 1.94 -31.53
N ASN A 20 20.16 0.67 -31.95
CA ASN A 20 19.11 0.15 -32.83
C ASN A 20 18.21 -0.90 -32.11
N PRO A 21 16.93 -0.61 -31.89
CA PRO A 21 15.98 -1.53 -31.26
C PRO A 21 15.83 -2.91 -31.95
N LEU A 22 16.16 -3.01 -33.24
CA LEU A 22 16.14 -4.31 -33.94
C LEU A 22 17.17 -5.30 -33.39
N ASN A 23 18.19 -4.83 -32.68
CA ASN A 23 19.19 -5.69 -32.04
C ASN A 23 18.72 -6.28 -30.69
N ASP A 24 17.58 -5.86 -30.15
CA ASP A 24 17.09 -6.33 -28.84
C ASP A 24 16.86 -7.85 -28.83
N VAL A 25 16.67 -8.49 -30.00
CA VAL A 25 16.56 -9.95 -30.14
C VAL A 25 17.85 -10.71 -29.84
N LYS A 26 19.01 -10.05 -29.92
CA LYS A 26 20.33 -10.62 -29.61
C LYS A 26 20.71 -10.45 -28.13
N GLU A 27 19.91 -9.70 -27.39
CA GLU A 27 20.17 -9.38 -25.99
C GLU A 27 19.85 -10.57 -25.06
N LEU A 28 20.42 -10.55 -23.86
CA LEU A 28 20.16 -11.53 -22.83
C LEU A 28 18.68 -11.51 -22.38
N ASP A 29 18.11 -12.69 -22.18
CA ASP A 29 16.78 -12.86 -21.58
C ASP A 29 16.85 -12.64 -20.06
N TYR A 30 17.00 -11.38 -19.66
CA TYR A 30 17.13 -10.98 -18.26
C TYR A 30 15.97 -11.47 -17.39
N VAL A 31 14.75 -11.47 -17.93
CA VAL A 31 13.55 -11.95 -17.22
C VAL A 31 13.72 -13.42 -16.84
N LYS A 32 14.12 -14.27 -17.79
CA LYS A 32 14.38 -15.70 -17.53
C LYS A 32 15.57 -15.92 -16.61
N ILE A 33 16.67 -15.17 -16.79
CA ILE A 33 17.87 -15.30 -15.98
C ILE A 33 17.58 -14.96 -14.51
N LEU A 34 16.95 -13.82 -14.25
CA LEU A 34 16.64 -13.37 -12.89
C LEU A 34 15.62 -14.29 -12.21
N ASN A 35 14.56 -14.71 -12.92
CA ASN A 35 13.57 -15.63 -12.36
C ASN A 35 14.13 -17.01 -11.98
N LYS A 36 15.30 -17.43 -12.50
CA LYS A 36 15.96 -18.68 -12.09
C LYS A 36 16.61 -18.62 -10.71
N VAL A 37 16.99 -17.41 -10.26
CA VAL A 37 17.71 -17.22 -8.99
C VAL A 37 16.85 -16.57 -7.91
N LEU A 38 15.68 -16.03 -8.28
CA LEU A 38 14.75 -15.40 -7.35
C LEU A 38 13.92 -16.46 -6.57
N PRO A 39 13.64 -16.21 -5.28
CA PRO A 39 12.71 -17.00 -4.46
C PRO A 39 11.34 -17.20 -5.13
N GLU A 40 10.58 -18.21 -4.71
CA GLU A 40 9.38 -18.61 -5.45
C GLU A 40 8.25 -17.58 -5.53
N ASP A 41 8.21 -16.72 -4.52
CA ASP A 41 7.28 -15.62 -4.30
C ASP A 41 7.71 -14.29 -4.94
N ILE A 42 8.89 -14.24 -5.58
CA ILE A 42 9.38 -13.06 -6.30
C ILE A 42 9.57 -13.39 -7.78
N ARG A 43 8.90 -12.61 -8.65
CA ARG A 43 8.96 -12.81 -10.10
C ARG A 43 9.06 -11.49 -10.85
N ILE A 44 9.87 -11.51 -11.91
CA ILE A 44 9.93 -10.46 -12.91
C ILE A 44 9.02 -10.86 -14.07
N HIS A 45 8.11 -9.97 -14.44
CA HIS A 45 7.09 -10.22 -15.47
C HIS A 45 7.36 -9.47 -16.78
N SER A 46 8.10 -8.36 -16.71
CA SER A 46 8.42 -7.53 -17.86
C SER A 46 9.74 -6.79 -17.65
N ILE A 47 10.30 -6.30 -18.74
CA ILE A 47 11.51 -5.49 -18.74
C ILE A 47 11.35 -4.32 -19.72
N CYS A 48 11.95 -3.18 -19.39
CA CYS A 48 12.19 -2.09 -20.33
C CYS A 48 13.70 -2.09 -20.62
N LEU A 49 14.10 -2.52 -21.82
CA LEU A 49 15.51 -2.55 -22.22
C LEU A 49 16.09 -1.16 -22.47
N ARG A 50 15.20 -0.20 -22.78
CA ARG A 50 15.53 1.13 -23.28
C ARG A 50 14.77 2.19 -22.49
N PRO A 51 15.01 2.30 -21.17
CA PRO A 51 14.39 3.38 -20.42
C PRO A 51 14.95 4.73 -20.90
N PRO A 52 14.19 5.83 -20.74
CA PRO A 52 14.67 7.18 -21.06
C PRO A 52 15.98 7.52 -20.36
N GLU A 53 16.75 8.46 -20.93
CA GLU A 53 17.99 8.93 -20.30
C GLU A 53 17.72 9.47 -18.89
N GLY A 54 18.57 9.08 -17.93
CA GLY A 54 18.41 9.47 -16.52
C GLY A 54 17.23 8.82 -15.80
N PHE A 55 16.60 7.79 -16.36
CA PHE A 55 15.48 7.10 -15.73
C PHE A 55 15.85 6.52 -14.35
N ASP A 56 14.99 6.77 -13.37
CA ASP A 56 15.04 6.19 -12.04
C ASP A 56 13.64 5.72 -11.63
N ALA A 57 13.50 4.45 -11.25
CA ALA A 57 12.20 3.85 -10.91
C ALA A 57 11.44 4.60 -9.81
N ARG A 58 12.15 5.31 -8.92
CA ARG A 58 11.55 6.14 -7.88
C ARG A 58 11.25 7.54 -8.39
N PHE A 59 12.22 8.24 -8.97
CA PHE A 59 12.07 9.66 -9.32
C PHE A 59 11.28 9.87 -10.61
N SER A 60 11.34 8.95 -11.56
CA SER A 60 10.58 8.98 -12.81
C SER A 60 9.14 8.48 -12.68
N CYS A 61 8.75 7.90 -11.53
CA CYS A 61 7.41 7.39 -11.31
C CYS A 61 6.42 8.53 -11.04
N LEU A 62 5.40 8.63 -11.89
CA LEU A 62 4.37 9.68 -11.91
C LEU A 62 3.33 9.48 -10.82
N SER A 63 2.87 8.25 -10.62
CA SER A 63 1.91 7.93 -9.56
C SER A 63 2.01 6.47 -9.11
N ARG A 64 1.61 6.21 -7.86
CA ARG A 64 1.51 4.87 -7.29
C ARG A 64 0.06 4.57 -6.97
N HIS A 65 -0.39 3.37 -7.29
CA HIS A 65 -1.73 2.89 -7.02
C HIS A 65 -1.68 1.78 -5.98
N TYR A 66 -2.23 2.03 -4.79
CA TYR A 66 -2.40 1.05 -3.73
C TYR A 66 -3.83 0.52 -3.70
N LYS A 67 -3.97 -0.75 -3.35
CA LYS A 67 -5.24 -1.39 -3.03
C LYS A 67 -5.16 -2.01 -1.65
N TYR A 68 -6.15 -1.74 -0.80
CA TYR A 68 -6.29 -2.37 0.51
C TYR A 68 -7.59 -3.17 0.54
N PHE A 69 -7.49 -4.48 0.72
CA PHE A 69 -8.65 -5.37 0.72
C PHE A 69 -9.20 -5.57 2.13
N PHE A 70 -10.52 -5.64 2.27
CA PHE A 70 -11.17 -5.87 3.56
C PHE A 70 -12.55 -6.50 3.37
N GLU A 71 -13.03 -7.23 4.38
CA GLU A 71 -14.40 -7.72 4.39
C GLU A 71 -15.34 -6.62 4.86
N GLN A 72 -16.56 -6.59 4.32
CA GLN A 72 -17.56 -5.62 4.77
C GLN A 72 -17.90 -5.80 6.25
N ALA A 73 -18.14 -7.04 6.68
CA ALA A 73 -18.62 -7.36 8.02
C ALA A 73 -19.78 -6.44 8.44
N ASN A 74 -19.62 -5.66 9.51
CA ASN A 74 -20.59 -4.68 10.03
C ASN A 74 -20.23 -3.22 9.69
N LEU A 75 -19.36 -2.98 8.70
CA LEU A 75 -18.93 -1.63 8.33
C LEU A 75 -19.98 -0.91 7.49
N ASN A 76 -20.25 0.35 7.84
CA ASN A 76 -21.00 1.32 7.04
C ASN A 76 -20.13 1.81 5.87
N ILE A 77 -20.32 1.22 4.69
CA ILE A 77 -19.49 1.47 3.51
C ILE A 77 -19.74 2.88 2.96
N GLU A 78 -20.98 3.38 3.04
CA GLU A 78 -21.36 4.71 2.55
C GLU A 78 -20.60 5.80 3.33
N LYS A 79 -20.54 5.71 4.66
CA LYS A 79 -19.75 6.62 5.50
C LYS A 79 -18.25 6.51 5.21
N MET A 80 -17.74 5.29 4.99
CA MET A 80 -16.33 5.11 4.60
C MET A 80 -16.02 5.75 3.25
N GLN A 81 -16.92 5.62 2.26
CA GLN A 81 -16.79 6.25 0.95
C GLN A 81 -16.79 7.78 1.06
N GLN A 82 -17.70 8.33 1.86
CA GLN A 82 -17.74 9.77 2.16
C GLN A 82 -16.41 10.24 2.77
N ALA A 83 -15.91 9.56 3.81
CA ALA A 83 -14.63 9.89 4.45
C ALA A 83 -13.44 9.76 3.48
N ALA A 84 -13.43 8.70 2.66
CA ALA A 84 -12.38 8.47 1.67
C ALA A 84 -12.31 9.57 0.61
N SER A 85 -13.45 10.17 0.23
CA SER A 85 -13.50 11.28 -0.73
C SER A 85 -12.74 12.51 -0.23
N TYR A 86 -12.66 12.72 1.08
CA TYR A 86 -11.99 13.88 1.69
C TYR A 86 -10.46 13.82 1.59
N PHE A 87 -9.90 12.67 1.23
CA PHE A 87 -8.45 12.55 1.00
C PHE A 87 -7.98 13.12 -0.35
N VAL A 88 -8.88 13.30 -1.32
CA VAL A 88 -8.50 13.76 -2.67
C VAL A 88 -7.93 15.18 -2.63
N GLY A 89 -6.93 15.44 -3.48
CA GLY A 89 -6.26 16.74 -3.57
C GLY A 89 -4.87 16.74 -2.92
N GLU A 90 -4.28 17.94 -2.80
CA GLU A 90 -3.00 18.13 -2.13
C GLU A 90 -3.22 18.61 -0.69
N GLN A 91 -2.86 17.77 0.28
CA GLN A 91 -3.12 18.01 1.69
C GLN A 91 -1.93 17.55 2.56
N ASP A 92 -1.88 17.99 3.81
CA ASP A 92 -0.86 17.58 4.78
C ASP A 92 -1.27 16.28 5.49
N PHE A 93 -0.53 15.22 5.24
CA PHE A 93 -0.85 13.87 5.74
C PHE A 93 -0.05 13.49 6.99
N ARG A 94 0.51 14.45 7.75
CA ARG A 94 1.30 14.15 8.96
C ARG A 94 0.53 13.31 9.98
N ASN A 95 -0.76 13.58 10.13
CA ASN A 95 -1.64 12.86 11.06
C ASN A 95 -2.08 11.49 10.54
N PHE A 96 -1.68 11.14 9.31
CA PHE A 96 -1.92 9.87 8.65
C PHE A 96 -0.62 9.13 8.38
N CYS A 97 0.48 9.40 9.08
CA CYS A 97 1.73 8.69 8.82
C CYS A 97 2.50 8.40 10.11
N LYS A 98 3.49 7.53 10.02
CA LYS A 98 4.50 7.39 11.06
C LYS A 98 5.65 8.36 10.79
N VAL A 99 6.04 9.11 11.83
CA VAL A 99 7.17 10.03 11.76
C VAL A 99 8.44 9.28 12.16
N ASP A 100 9.49 9.40 11.35
CA ASP A 100 10.84 8.93 11.63
C ASP A 100 11.79 10.13 11.68
N GLY A 101 12.22 10.50 12.88
CA GLY A 101 13.13 11.62 13.09
C GLY A 101 14.46 11.44 12.37
N SER A 102 14.90 10.21 12.04
CA SER A 102 16.14 10.01 11.28
C SER A 102 16.06 10.47 9.83
N LYS A 103 14.85 10.57 9.28
CA LYS A 103 14.61 11.00 7.90
C LYS A 103 14.51 12.51 7.75
N GLN A 104 14.36 13.24 8.87
CA GLN A 104 14.28 14.70 8.89
C GLN A 104 13.29 15.26 7.86
N ILE A 105 12.15 14.58 7.70
CA ILE A 105 11.11 15.00 6.76
C ILE A 105 10.47 16.28 7.28
N VAL A 106 10.47 17.32 6.46
CA VAL A 106 9.82 18.62 6.75
C VAL A 106 8.56 18.85 5.92
N ASN A 107 8.39 18.07 4.84
CA ASN A 107 7.24 18.18 3.95
C ASN A 107 6.34 16.93 4.01
N TYR A 108 5.18 17.11 4.62
CA TYR A 108 4.13 16.11 4.78
C TYR A 108 2.99 16.26 3.77
N LYS A 109 3.08 17.21 2.84
CA LYS A 109 2.09 17.37 1.77
C LYS A 109 2.22 16.25 0.75
N ARG A 110 1.10 15.62 0.39
CA ARG A 110 1.02 14.64 -0.71
C ARG A 110 -0.22 14.94 -1.54
N LYS A 111 -0.16 14.61 -2.83
CA LYS A 111 -1.28 14.72 -3.75
C LYS A 111 -1.93 13.36 -3.94
N ILE A 112 -3.16 13.22 -3.50
CA ILE A 112 -4.02 12.08 -3.81
C ILE A 112 -4.80 12.42 -5.08
N ILE A 113 -4.63 11.58 -6.10
CA ILE A 113 -5.24 11.73 -7.42
C ILE A 113 -6.64 11.12 -7.40
N SER A 114 -6.80 9.93 -6.81
CA SER A 114 -8.10 9.29 -6.62
C SER A 114 -8.14 8.44 -5.35
N SER A 115 -9.33 8.35 -4.76
CA SER A 115 -9.60 7.65 -3.49
C SER A 115 -11.03 7.10 -3.55
N SER A 116 -11.19 5.79 -3.68
CA SER A 116 -12.49 5.13 -3.80
C SER A 116 -12.55 3.84 -2.99
N ILE A 117 -13.75 3.47 -2.55
CA ILE A 117 -14.03 2.15 -1.97
C ILE A 117 -15.06 1.46 -2.85
N GLU A 118 -14.70 0.29 -3.35
CA GLU A 118 -15.49 -0.45 -4.32
C GLU A 118 -15.65 -1.90 -3.88
N ARG A 119 -16.80 -2.51 -4.19
CA ARG A 119 -16.99 -3.94 -3.97
C ARG A 119 -16.12 -4.72 -4.96
N THR A 120 -15.42 -5.74 -4.47
CA THR A 120 -14.61 -6.58 -5.35
C THR A 120 -15.51 -7.45 -6.24
N LYS A 121 -15.05 -7.73 -7.47
CA LYS A 121 -15.72 -8.69 -8.36
C LYS A 121 -15.59 -10.13 -7.87
N PHE A 122 -14.55 -10.40 -7.09
CA PHE A 122 -14.19 -11.72 -6.58
C PHE A 122 -14.13 -11.67 -5.05
N GLY A 123 -14.59 -12.74 -4.39
CA GLY A 123 -14.65 -12.81 -2.93
C GLY A 123 -16.03 -12.43 -2.38
N HIS A 124 -16.49 -13.20 -1.40
CA HIS A 124 -17.79 -12.97 -0.76
C HIS A 124 -17.72 -11.75 0.16
N LYS A 125 -18.58 -10.75 -0.08
CA LYS A 125 -18.69 -9.51 0.71
C LYS A 125 -17.34 -8.78 0.95
N THR A 126 -16.44 -8.85 -0.02
CA THR A 126 -15.13 -8.19 0.04
C THR A 126 -15.19 -6.83 -0.68
N TYR A 127 -14.50 -5.85 -0.12
CA TYR A 127 -14.35 -4.51 -0.64
C TYR A 127 -12.86 -4.18 -0.78
N VAL A 128 -12.57 -3.18 -1.61
CA VAL A 128 -11.23 -2.66 -1.83
C VAL A 128 -11.23 -1.16 -1.71
N PHE A 129 -10.33 -0.63 -0.88
CA PHE A 129 -9.95 0.77 -0.90
C PHE A 129 -8.87 0.97 -1.95
N SER A 130 -9.21 1.69 -3.01
CA SER A 130 -8.40 1.97 -4.18
C SER A 130 -7.88 3.40 -4.08
N LEU A 131 -6.56 3.55 -3.96
CA LEU A 131 -5.92 4.83 -3.68
C LEU A 131 -4.77 5.10 -4.64
N ARG A 132 -4.86 6.18 -5.42
CA ARG A 132 -3.80 6.63 -6.33
C ARG A 132 -3.28 7.99 -5.88
N GLY A 133 -1.96 8.15 -5.84
CA GLY A 133 -1.32 9.40 -5.46
C GLY A 133 0.08 9.53 -6.06
N SER A 134 0.62 10.75 -6.06
CA SER A 134 1.96 11.02 -6.60
C SER A 134 3.06 10.33 -5.77
N ALA A 135 2.94 10.40 -4.44
CA ALA A 135 3.80 9.73 -3.48
C ALA A 135 3.07 9.52 -2.15
N PHE A 136 3.60 8.66 -1.29
CA PHE A 136 3.04 8.37 0.02
C PHE A 136 4.11 8.47 1.12
N LEU A 137 3.70 8.92 2.31
CA LEU A 137 4.50 8.93 3.53
C LEU A 137 4.58 7.52 4.13
N TRP A 138 5.50 7.34 5.08
CA TRP A 138 5.66 6.06 5.77
C TRP A 138 4.38 5.68 6.53
N HIS A 139 3.87 4.48 6.27
CA HIS A 139 2.58 3.97 6.77
C HIS A 139 1.34 4.78 6.37
N GLN A 140 1.39 5.63 5.34
CA GLN A 140 0.28 6.52 5.01
C GLN A 140 -1.03 5.80 4.75
N VAL A 141 -1.01 4.87 3.79
CA VAL A 141 -2.21 4.15 3.34
C VAL A 141 -2.86 3.34 4.47
N ARG A 142 -2.05 2.68 5.30
CA ARG A 142 -2.55 1.88 6.44
C ARG A 142 -3.16 2.77 7.53
N SER A 143 -2.57 3.94 7.76
CA SER A 143 -3.10 4.90 8.72
C SER A 143 -4.42 5.50 8.25
N MET A 144 -4.54 5.82 6.95
CA MET A 144 -5.81 6.22 6.33
C MET A 144 -6.87 5.13 6.51
N MET A 145 -6.54 3.87 6.24
CA MET A 145 -7.46 2.75 6.46
C MET A 145 -7.89 2.58 7.91
N SER A 146 -7.02 2.91 8.87
CA SER A 146 -7.36 2.83 10.29
C SER A 146 -8.50 3.78 10.63
N ILE A 147 -8.42 5.03 10.15
CA ILE A 147 -9.46 6.04 10.34
C ILE A 147 -10.73 5.66 9.57
N LEU A 148 -10.60 5.14 8.35
CA LEU A 148 -11.75 4.63 7.60
C LEU A 148 -12.45 3.49 8.33
N PHE A 149 -11.74 2.59 9.00
CA PHE A 149 -12.38 1.55 9.82
C PHE A 149 -13.13 2.11 11.03
N LEU A 150 -12.61 3.16 11.68
CA LEU A 150 -13.32 3.83 12.78
C LEU A 150 -14.62 4.48 12.28
N VAL A 151 -14.58 5.10 11.09
CA VAL A 151 -15.77 5.66 10.44
C VAL A 151 -16.75 4.56 10.04
N GLY A 152 -16.27 3.46 9.44
CA GLY A 152 -17.11 2.33 9.06
C GLY A 152 -17.76 1.63 10.25
N GLN A 153 -17.10 1.59 11.41
CA GLN A 153 -17.68 1.09 12.66
C GLN A 153 -18.62 2.11 13.34
N GLU A 154 -18.79 3.29 12.74
CA GLU A 154 -19.57 4.42 13.28
C GLU A 154 -19.09 4.88 14.66
N LEU A 155 -17.79 4.70 14.93
CA LEU A 155 -17.12 5.21 16.12
C LEU A 155 -16.67 6.66 15.92
N GLU A 156 -16.44 7.05 14.66
CA GLU A 156 -16.17 8.41 14.22
C GLU A 156 -17.09 8.80 13.06
N GLU A 157 -17.35 10.10 12.92
CA GLU A 157 -18.04 10.63 11.73
C GLU A 157 -17.05 10.87 10.58
N PRO A 158 -17.48 10.80 9.30
CA PRO A 158 -16.61 11.01 8.14
C PRO A 158 -15.75 12.28 8.18
N GLU A 159 -16.28 13.34 8.80
CA GLU A 159 -15.63 14.65 8.95
C GLU A 159 -14.32 14.58 9.75
N ILE A 160 -14.08 13.52 10.54
CA ILE A 160 -12.82 13.32 11.25
C ILE A 160 -11.62 13.35 10.31
N VAL A 161 -11.79 12.90 9.06
CA VAL A 161 -10.73 12.93 8.05
C VAL A 161 -10.32 14.37 7.76
N ARG A 162 -11.27 15.29 7.54
CA ARG A 162 -10.96 16.70 7.30
C ARG A 162 -10.28 17.34 8.50
N LYS A 163 -10.76 17.03 9.71
CA LYS A 163 -10.18 17.53 10.95
C LYS A 163 -8.72 17.10 11.10
N LEU A 164 -8.41 15.83 10.84
CA LEU A 164 -7.05 15.31 10.90
C LEU A 164 -6.14 15.86 9.78
N LEU A 165 -6.68 16.28 8.64
CA LEU A 165 -5.93 16.96 7.58
C LEU A 165 -5.67 18.45 7.92
N ASP A 166 -6.41 19.03 8.87
CA ASP A 166 -6.16 20.37 9.39
C ASP A 166 -5.13 20.35 10.53
N VAL A 167 -3.90 20.74 10.19
CA VAL A 167 -2.76 20.82 11.11
C VAL A 167 -2.98 21.85 12.23
N LYS A 168 -3.83 22.87 12.03
CA LYS A 168 -4.12 23.85 13.08
C LYS A 168 -4.99 23.22 14.18
N LEU A 169 -5.90 22.34 13.79
CA LEU A 169 -6.75 21.62 14.73
C LEU A 169 -6.00 20.45 15.38
N PHE A 170 -5.20 19.72 14.59
CA PHE A 170 -4.38 18.60 15.05
C PHE A 170 -2.90 18.83 14.72
N PRO A 171 -2.14 19.52 15.60
CA PRO A 171 -0.72 19.78 15.38
C PRO A 171 0.14 18.50 15.47
N GLY A 172 -0.38 17.46 16.13
CA GLY A 172 0.23 16.14 16.25
C GLY A 172 -0.78 15.03 15.98
N ARG A 173 -0.28 13.87 15.55
CA ARG A 173 -1.10 12.70 15.20
C ARG A 173 -1.75 12.13 16.46
N PRO A 174 -3.08 12.04 16.57
CA PRO A 174 -3.72 11.34 17.69
C PRO A 174 -3.28 9.88 17.77
N ASN A 175 -3.25 9.32 18.98
CA ASN A 175 -2.87 7.93 19.14
C ASN A 175 -3.93 6.98 18.54
N TYR A 176 -3.57 6.27 17.47
CA TYR A 176 -4.39 5.20 16.92
C TYR A 176 -3.51 4.08 16.34
N THR A 177 -4.04 2.86 16.40
CA THR A 177 -3.41 1.65 15.85
C THR A 177 -3.44 1.68 14.33
N ILE A 178 -2.33 1.33 13.70
CA ILE A 178 -2.21 1.27 12.24
C ILE A 178 -2.78 -0.06 11.75
N ALA A 179 -3.69 -0.02 10.79
CA ALA A 179 -4.33 -1.18 10.15
C ALA A 179 -3.31 -2.22 9.69
N SER A 180 -3.68 -3.50 9.64
CA SER A 180 -2.77 -4.60 9.27
C SER A 180 -2.01 -4.34 7.95
N PRO A 181 -0.74 -4.78 7.82
CA PRO A 181 -0.05 -4.70 6.53
C PRO A 181 -0.55 -5.75 5.53
N LEU A 182 -1.14 -6.85 6.01
CA LEU A 182 -1.39 -8.05 5.23
C LEU A 182 -2.19 -7.81 3.94
N PRO A 183 -3.32 -7.06 3.94
CA PRO A 183 -4.13 -6.92 2.74
C PRO A 183 -3.77 -5.68 1.90
N LEU A 184 -2.62 -5.04 2.18
CA LEU A 184 -2.14 -3.90 1.40
C LEU A 184 -1.31 -4.37 0.22
N VAL A 185 -1.69 -3.93 -0.98
CA VAL A 185 -1.03 -4.27 -2.23
C VAL A 185 -0.62 -3.00 -2.96
N LEU A 186 0.65 -2.91 -3.36
CA LEU A 186 1.06 -1.99 -4.43
C LEU A 186 0.56 -2.56 -5.75
N TYR A 187 -0.53 -1.99 -6.25
CA TYR A 187 -1.23 -2.50 -7.42
C TYR A 187 -0.51 -2.11 -8.71
N ASP A 188 -0.09 -0.85 -8.82
CA ASP A 188 0.58 -0.35 -10.01
C ASP A 188 1.46 0.88 -9.74
N CYS A 189 2.41 1.11 -10.65
CA CYS A 189 3.23 2.31 -10.71
C CYS A 189 3.17 2.86 -12.13
N GLU A 190 2.79 4.12 -12.25
CA GLU A 190 2.67 4.79 -13.55
C GLU A 190 3.96 5.52 -13.90
N PHE A 191 4.33 5.42 -15.17
CA PHE A 191 5.49 6.05 -15.78
C PHE A 191 5.07 6.71 -17.08
N ASP A 192 5.95 7.56 -17.62
CA ASP A 192 5.74 8.18 -18.92
C ASP A 192 5.61 7.13 -20.04
N HIS A 193 4.85 7.47 -21.08
CA HIS A 193 4.60 6.63 -22.25
C HIS A 193 5.87 6.21 -23.01
N SER A 194 6.99 6.92 -22.84
CA SER A 194 8.29 6.52 -23.35
C SER A 194 8.85 5.25 -22.70
N VAL A 195 8.36 4.84 -21.53
CA VAL A 195 8.76 3.58 -20.87
C VAL A 195 7.99 2.42 -21.49
N VAL A 196 8.61 1.75 -22.46
CA VAL A 196 8.02 0.61 -23.16
C VAL A 196 8.39 -0.70 -22.48
N TRP A 197 7.38 -1.45 -22.04
CA TRP A 197 7.54 -2.75 -21.38
C TRP A 197 7.46 -3.90 -22.39
N SER A 198 8.49 -4.74 -22.42
CA SER A 198 8.54 -5.98 -23.18
C SER A 198 8.33 -7.18 -22.26
N LYS A 199 7.59 -8.19 -22.76
CA LYS A 199 7.36 -9.47 -22.09
C LYS A 199 8.02 -10.60 -22.88
N THR A 200 8.56 -11.60 -22.17
CA THR A 200 9.08 -12.82 -22.82
C THR A 200 7.97 -13.87 -22.92
N LEU A 201 7.65 -14.36 -24.12
CA LEU A 201 6.56 -15.32 -24.38
C LEU A 201 6.66 -16.63 -23.57
N THR A 202 7.88 -17.10 -23.29
CA THR A 202 8.12 -18.31 -22.49
C THR A 202 7.89 -18.11 -20.99
N SER A 203 7.91 -16.86 -20.52
CA SER A 203 7.76 -16.52 -19.10
C SER A 203 6.31 -16.70 -18.62
N ASP A 204 5.34 -16.40 -19.49
CA ASP A 204 3.93 -16.35 -19.10
C ASP A 204 3.36 -17.73 -18.69
N ARG A 205 3.70 -18.81 -19.41
CA ARG A 205 3.20 -20.16 -19.10
C ARG A 205 3.71 -20.68 -17.76
N ILE A 206 5.03 -20.57 -17.51
CA ILE A 206 5.65 -21.06 -16.28
C ILE A 206 5.14 -20.25 -15.07
N GLN A 207 5.01 -18.93 -15.24
CA GLN A 207 4.49 -18.06 -14.19
C GLN A 207 3.03 -18.39 -13.88
N PHE A 208 2.20 -18.65 -14.89
CA PHE A 208 0.80 -19.04 -14.69
C PHE A 208 0.68 -20.36 -13.93
N THR A 209 1.45 -21.41 -14.29
CA THR A 209 1.43 -22.69 -13.57
C THR A 209 1.82 -22.53 -12.10
N LYS A 210 2.89 -21.76 -11.81
CA LYS A 210 3.32 -21.53 -10.43
C LYS A 210 2.31 -20.71 -9.63
N PHE A 211 1.74 -19.66 -10.23
CA PHE A 211 0.70 -18.87 -9.59
C PHE A 211 -0.53 -19.72 -9.28
N ASN A 212 -0.95 -20.59 -10.20
CA ASN A 212 -2.07 -21.50 -9.96
C ASN A 212 -1.80 -22.44 -8.79
N GLN A 213 -0.59 -22.96 -8.64
CA GLN A 213 -0.25 -23.80 -7.48
C GLN A 213 -0.42 -23.01 -6.17
N ILE A 214 0.14 -21.80 -6.09
CA ILE A 214 -0.02 -20.92 -4.92
C ILE A 214 -1.51 -20.65 -4.65
N TRP A 215 -2.28 -20.37 -5.70
CA TRP A 215 -3.71 -20.11 -5.58
C TRP A 215 -4.48 -21.32 -5.04
N VAL A 216 -4.20 -22.52 -5.56
CA VAL A 216 -4.79 -23.78 -5.07
C VAL A 216 -4.42 -24.02 -3.61
N ASP A 217 -3.15 -23.86 -3.23
CA ASP A 217 -2.67 -24.10 -1.87
C ASP A 217 -3.32 -23.12 -0.87
N LEU A 218 -3.42 -21.84 -1.24
CA LEU A 218 -4.10 -20.83 -0.42
C LEU A 218 -5.61 -21.11 -0.34
N GLY A 219 -6.23 -21.55 -1.43
CA GLY A 219 -7.63 -21.98 -1.44
C GLY A 219 -7.89 -23.17 -0.52
N ALA A 220 -6.99 -24.16 -0.52
CA ALA A 220 -7.05 -25.31 0.37
C ALA A 220 -6.90 -24.88 1.84
N LYS A 221 -5.92 -24.04 2.15
CA LYS A 221 -5.71 -23.48 3.51
C LYS A 221 -6.93 -22.70 3.98
N TYR A 222 -7.50 -21.84 3.13
CA TYR A 222 -8.73 -21.10 3.43
C TYR A 222 -9.89 -22.05 3.73
N THR A 223 -10.05 -23.10 2.91
CA THR A 223 -11.11 -24.12 3.09
C THR A 223 -10.96 -24.84 4.42
N ILE A 224 -9.76 -25.34 4.73
CA ILE A 224 -9.46 -26.02 5.99
C ILE A 224 -9.77 -25.11 7.18
N ALA A 225 -9.27 -23.87 7.17
CA ALA A 225 -9.51 -22.91 8.23
C ALA A 225 -11.00 -22.58 8.40
N THR A 226 -11.74 -22.46 7.30
CA THR A 226 -13.19 -22.22 7.32
C THR A 226 -13.95 -23.41 7.90
N THR A 227 -13.59 -24.65 7.52
CA THR A 227 -14.16 -25.87 8.10
C THR A 227 -13.88 -25.95 9.61
N MET A 228 -12.63 -25.71 10.02
CA MET A 228 -12.27 -25.69 11.45
C MET A 228 -13.06 -24.63 12.21
N LYS A 229 -13.21 -23.41 11.66
CA LYS A 229 -14.02 -22.35 12.25
C LYS A 229 -15.46 -22.80 12.48
N HIS A 230 -16.09 -23.48 11.51
CA HIS A 230 -17.45 -23.99 11.67
C HIS A 230 -17.59 -25.10 12.73
N VAL A 231 -16.56 -25.89 12.96
CA VAL A 231 -16.56 -26.92 14.02
C VAL A 231 -16.43 -26.28 15.40
N ILE A 232 -15.63 -25.21 15.53
CA ILE A 232 -15.31 -24.58 16.81
C ILE A 232 -16.36 -23.53 17.22
N GLU A 233 -16.95 -22.79 16.28
CA GLU A 233 -17.93 -21.73 16.59
C GLU A 233 -19.33 -22.30 16.86
N PRO A 234 -19.88 -22.13 18.08
CA PRO A 234 -21.25 -22.52 18.42
C PRO A 234 -22.26 -21.83 17.50
N SER A 235 -23.36 -22.52 17.19
CA SER A 235 -24.41 -22.03 16.29
C SER A 235 -25.00 -20.67 16.69
N GLU A 236 -24.98 -20.32 17.97
CA GLU A 236 -25.55 -19.09 18.52
C GLU A 236 -24.65 -17.84 18.36
N GLU A 237 -23.33 -18.00 18.16
CA GLU A 237 -22.38 -16.87 18.04
C GLU A 237 -22.10 -16.44 16.59
N ARG A 238 -22.50 -17.25 15.60
CA ARG A 238 -22.25 -17.02 14.16
C ARG A 238 -22.84 -15.72 13.61
N SER A 239 -23.86 -15.16 14.27
CA SER A 239 -24.52 -13.90 13.85
C SER A 239 -23.92 -12.66 14.54
N LYS A 240 -23.20 -12.84 15.66
CA LYS A 240 -22.69 -11.72 16.48
C LYS A 240 -21.22 -11.40 16.21
N ASN A 241 -20.42 -12.41 15.83
CA ASN A 241 -18.98 -12.26 15.60
C ASN A 241 -18.62 -12.03 14.13
N GLY A 242 -19.26 -11.05 13.50
CA GLY A 242 -18.72 -10.40 12.29
C GLY A 242 -17.49 -9.55 12.61
N SER A 243 -16.57 -10.06 13.43
CA SER A 243 -15.34 -9.35 13.76
C SER A 243 -14.46 -9.37 12.53
N ASN A 244 -14.33 -8.21 11.89
CA ASN A 244 -13.27 -8.01 10.91
C ASN A 244 -11.94 -8.27 11.62
N ASN A 245 -11.11 -9.19 11.11
CA ASN A 245 -9.79 -9.54 11.67
C ASN A 245 -8.77 -8.38 11.70
N TYR A 246 -9.21 -7.18 11.34
CA TYR A 246 -8.46 -5.91 11.39
C TYR A 246 -8.93 -5.03 12.56
N SER A 247 -9.31 -5.66 13.66
CA SER A 247 -10.08 -5.12 14.77
C SER A 247 -9.43 -3.88 15.41
N THR A 248 -10.20 -2.80 15.49
CA THR A 248 -10.07 -1.77 16.52
C THR A 248 -10.86 -2.19 17.77
N PRO A 249 -10.57 -1.65 18.97
CA PRO A 249 -11.21 -2.07 20.21
C PRO A 249 -12.75 -2.00 20.14
N GLY A 250 -13.44 -2.90 20.84
CA GLY A 250 -14.90 -2.97 20.87
C GLY A 250 -15.57 -1.66 21.32
N LYS A 251 -16.78 -1.41 20.79
CA LYS A 251 -17.57 -0.16 20.91
C LYS A 251 -17.77 0.35 22.35
N HIS A 252 -17.76 -0.54 23.35
CA HIS A 252 -18.01 -0.18 24.76
C HIS A 252 -16.82 0.48 25.49
N SER A 253 -15.62 0.49 24.91
CA SER A 253 -14.41 1.13 25.50
C SER A 253 -13.75 2.14 24.55
N TYR A 254 -14.50 2.64 23.56
CA TYR A 254 -13.93 3.49 22.51
C TYR A 254 -13.80 4.95 22.95
N THR A 255 -12.59 5.48 22.97
CA THR A 255 -12.30 6.92 23.11
C THR A 255 -12.21 7.56 21.73
N ARG A 256 -12.96 8.65 21.51
CA ARG A 256 -12.95 9.40 20.25
C ARG A 256 -11.58 9.96 19.94
N ILE A 257 -11.21 10.02 18.66
CA ILE A 257 -9.90 10.49 18.16
C ILE A 257 -9.53 11.86 18.74
N GLU A 258 -10.50 12.76 18.83
CA GLU A 258 -10.30 14.13 19.33
C GLU A 258 -9.96 14.19 20.84
N GLN A 259 -10.31 13.15 21.58
CA GLN A 259 -10.08 13.05 23.03
C GLN A 259 -8.79 12.30 23.36
N ARG A 260 -8.09 11.78 22.36
CA ARG A 260 -6.86 11.00 22.57
C ARG A 260 -5.66 11.91 22.69
N GLU A 261 -4.70 11.46 23.47
CA GLU A 261 -3.38 12.07 23.50
C GLU A 261 -2.77 12.08 22.08
N CYS A 262 -2.28 13.26 21.69
CA CYS A 262 -1.57 13.43 20.44
C CYS A 262 -0.10 13.06 20.62
N LEU A 263 0.43 12.33 19.66
CA LEU A 263 1.87 12.14 19.52
C LEU A 263 2.53 13.50 19.31
N GLU A 264 3.79 13.59 19.72
CA GLU A 264 4.62 14.78 19.54
C GLU A 264 4.62 15.23 18.08
N ALA A 265 4.50 16.55 17.88
CA ALA A 265 4.49 17.14 16.55
C ALA A 265 5.77 16.78 15.77
N PRO A 266 5.70 16.54 14.45
CA PRO A 266 6.86 16.08 13.67
C PRO A 266 8.08 17.02 13.76
N ASP A 267 7.84 18.33 13.83
CA ASP A 267 8.90 19.33 13.96
C ASP A 267 9.70 19.19 15.26
N ASN A 268 9.02 18.82 16.36
CA ASN A 268 9.65 18.59 17.65
C ASN A 268 10.42 17.26 17.66
N ILE A 269 9.86 16.22 17.03
CA ILE A 269 10.56 14.93 16.85
C ILE A 269 11.87 15.13 16.09
N ASN A 270 11.85 15.89 14.99
CA ASN A 270 13.03 16.18 14.18
C ASN A 270 14.08 16.97 14.99
N LYS A 271 13.67 18.04 15.69
CA LYS A 271 14.54 18.85 16.54
C LYS A 271 15.18 18.03 17.67
N ARG A 272 14.41 17.18 18.34
CA ARG A 272 14.91 16.30 19.40
C ARG A 272 15.96 15.33 18.86
N TRP A 273 15.71 14.72 17.69
CA TRP A 273 16.64 13.79 17.08
C TRP A 273 17.99 14.45 16.72
N LEU A 274 17.97 15.68 16.19
CA LEU A 274 19.19 16.45 15.91
C LEU A 274 19.94 16.80 17.20
N ARG A 275 19.23 17.25 18.24
CA ARG A 275 19.83 17.58 19.55
C ARG A 275 20.58 16.40 20.14
N ASN A 276 20.01 15.20 20.05
CA ASN A 276 20.62 13.97 20.57
C ASN A 276 21.82 13.48 19.73
N ARG A 277 22.10 14.10 18.57
CA ARG A 277 23.25 13.79 17.71
C ARG A 277 24.31 14.90 17.67
N ALA A 278 24.10 16.01 18.36
CA ALA A 278 25.11 17.06 18.45
C ALA A 278 26.36 16.54 19.19
N PRO A 279 27.59 16.81 18.69
CA PRO A 279 28.82 16.40 19.36
C PRO A 279 28.89 17.08 20.75
N GLY A 280 28.84 16.27 21.82
CA GLY A 280 28.83 16.74 23.21
C GLY A 280 27.82 16.03 24.13
N CYS A 281 26.88 15.24 23.59
CA CYS A 281 25.94 14.41 24.36
C CYS A 281 26.24 12.91 24.16
N LYS A 282 27.43 12.46 24.58
CA LYS A 282 27.73 11.06 24.89
C LYS A 282 28.71 11.01 26.04
#